data_AF-A0A133XTK2-F1
#
_entry.id   AF-A0A133XTK2-F1
#
_cell.length_a   1.000
_cell.length_b   1.000
_cell.length_c   1.000
_cell.angle_alpha   90.00
_cell.angle_beta   90.00
_cell.angle_gamma   90.00
#
_symmetry.space_group_name_H-M   'P 1'
#
loop_
_entity.id
_entity.type
_entity.pdbx_description
1 polymer ?
#
loop_
_entity_poly.entity_id
_entity_poly.type
_entity_poly.pdbx_seq_one_letter_code
_entity_poly.pdbx_strand_id
1 'polypeptide(L)' 'MNKKDEKTSSGNVRRTKLTLSVTAEDKKRLKIIAAKREKSISAMLREWIEENAEEAER' A
#
# COMPACT_ATOMS: atom_id res chain seq x y z
N MET A 1 16.87 -29.69 16.93
CA MET A 1 16.94 -28.22 16.73
C MET A 1 17.73 -28.01 15.43
N ASN A 2 17.27 -27.30 14.40
CA ASN A 2 17.02 -25.85 14.38
C ASN A 2 15.88 -25.53 13.40
N LYS A 3 14.90 -24.78 13.89
CA LYS A 3 13.75 -24.26 13.17
C LYS A 3 13.98 -22.77 12.98
N LYS A 4 14.56 -22.36 11.86
CA LYS A 4 14.57 -21.00 11.34
C LYS A 4 14.65 -21.12 9.82
N ASP A 5 14.12 -20.12 9.14
CA ASP A 5 14.14 -20.02 7.68
C ASP A 5 13.03 -20.77 6.94
N GLU A 6 11.85 -20.88 7.57
CA GLU A 6 10.59 -20.93 6.80
C GLU A 6 9.80 -19.65 7.09
N LYS A 7 10.13 -18.57 6.38
CA LYS A 7 9.25 -17.40 6.30
C LYS A 7 9.29 -16.80 4.91
N THR A 8 8.49 -17.43 4.05
CA THR A 8 7.70 -16.80 2.98
C THR A 8 8.47 -15.91 2.02
N SER A 9 8.92 -16.51 0.92
CA SER A 9 9.04 -15.86 -0.38
C SER A 9 7.68 -15.31 -0.81
N SER A 10 7.29 -14.12 -0.33
CA SER A 10 6.30 -13.30 -1.02
C SER A 10 7.08 -12.45 -2.01
N GLY A 11 6.76 -12.65 -3.29
CA GLY A 11 7.57 -12.31 -4.45
C GLY A 11 8.24 -10.94 -4.42
N ASN A 12 9.34 -10.86 -5.14
CA ASN A 12 10.12 -9.67 -5.46
C ASN A 12 9.25 -8.62 -6.21
N VAL A 13 8.28 -8.01 -5.53
CA VAL A 13 7.51 -6.89 -6.06
C VAL A 13 8.46 -5.69 -5.99
N ARG A 14 9.13 -5.41 -7.10
CA ARG A 14 9.97 -4.22 -7.27
C ARG A 14 9.16 -2.99 -6.83
N ARG A 15 9.49 -2.46 -5.65
CA ARG A 15 8.86 -1.24 -5.13
C ARG A 15 9.26 -0.08 -6.03
N THR A 16 8.35 0.36 -6.89
CA THR A 16 8.52 1.56 -7.69
C THR A 16 8.02 2.77 -6.89
N LYS A 17 8.66 3.93 -7.10
CA LYS A 17 8.24 5.18 -6.47
C LYS A 17 7.13 5.81 -7.30
N LEU A 18 5.93 5.92 -6.75
CA LEU A 18 4.83 6.68 -7.33
C LEU A 18 4.87 8.12 -6.80
N THR A 19 4.92 9.10 -7.70
CA THR A 19 4.79 10.52 -7.35
C THR A 19 3.38 10.97 -7.70
N LEU A 20 2.62 11.41 -6.70
CA LEU A 20 1.26 11.92 -6.88
C LEU A 20 1.26 13.44 -6.67
N SER A 21 0.68 14.16 -7.63
CA SER A 21 0.38 15.59 -7.48
C SER A 21 -0.97 15.73 -6.77
N VAL A 22 -0.94 15.99 -5.47
CA VAL A 22 -2.12 16.20 -4.62
C VAL A 22 -2.06 17.58 -3.98
N THR A 23 -3.21 18.13 -3.61
CA THR A 23 -3.23 19.39 -2.85
C THR A 23 -2.68 19.18 -1.43
N ALA A 24 -2.25 20.27 -0.78
CA ALA A 24 -1.78 20.22 0.61
C ALA A 24 -2.89 19.75 1.58
N GLU A 25 -4.15 20.04 1.25
CA GLU A 25 -5.31 19.60 2.02
C GLU A 25 -5.55 18.09 1.86
N ASP A 26 -5.47 17.56 0.64
CA ASP A 26 -5.62 16.13 0.38
C ASP A 26 -4.53 15.31 1.08
N LYS A 27 -3.28 15.81 1.10
CA LYS A 27 -2.20 15.18 1.86
C LYS A 27 -2.51 15.08 3.36
N LYS A 28 -3.10 16.13 3.95
CA LYS A 28 -3.51 16.11 5.37
C LYS A 28 -4.62 15.09 5.59
N ARG A 29 -5.64 15.07 4.73
CA ARG A 29 -6.75 14.11 4.80
C ARG A 29 -6.24 12.67 4.68
N LEU A 30 -5.37 12.38 3.71
CA LEU A 30 -4.73 11.07 3.54
C LEU A 30 -3.96 10.64 4.78
N LYS A 31 -3.20 11.55 5.41
CA LYS A 31 -2.45 11.25 6.64
C LYS A 31 -3.37 10.96 7.83
N ILE A 32 -4.48 11.70 7.97
CA ILE A 32 -5.48 11.47 9.03
C ILE A 32 -6.17 10.13 8.82
N ILE A 33 -6.56 9.81 7.58
CA ILE A 33 -7.21 8.52 7.25
C ILE A 33 -6.25 7.36 7.53
N ALA A 34 -4.98 7.51 7.16
CA ALA A 34 -3.93 6.53 7.43
C ALA A 34 -3.73 6.30 8.93
N ALA A 35 -3.66 7.37 9.71
CA ALA A 35 -3.55 7.29 11.16
C ALA A 35 -4.79 6.63 11.80
N LYS A 36 -6.00 6.98 11.35
CA LYS A 36 -7.25 6.37 11.82
C LYS A 36 -7.35 4.88 11.54
N ARG A 37 -6.78 4.41 10.44
CA ARG A 37 -6.80 3.01 10.03
C ARG A 37 -5.56 2.23 10.47
N GLU A 38 -4.66 2.86 11.25
CA GLU A 38 -3.36 2.30 11.65
C GLU A 38 -2.56 1.70 10.49
N LYS A 39 -2.78 2.25 9.28
CA LYS A 39 -2.23 1.74 8.02
C LYS A 39 -1.40 2.82 7.38
N SER A 40 -0.25 2.43 6.83
CA SER A 40 0.55 3.35 6.03
C SER A 40 -0.22 3.78 4.78
N ILE A 41 -0.05 5.03 4.33
CA ILE A 41 -0.66 5.53 3.08
C ILE A 41 -0.37 4.58 1.92
N SER A 42 0.86 4.07 1.85
CA SER A 42 1.28 3.09 0.84
C SER A 42 0.61 1.72 0.99
N ALA A 43 0.20 1.31 2.20
CA ALA A 43 -0.55 0.07 2.41
C ALA A 43 -2.01 0.24 1.96
N MET A 44 -2.66 1.33 2.36
CA MET A 44 -3.99 1.66 1.88
C MET A 44 -4.06 1.83 0.37
N LEU A 45 -3.05 2.46 -0.23
CA LEU A 45 -3.02 2.65 -1.68
C LEU A 45 -2.86 1.32 -2.40
N ARG A 46 -2.12 0.35 -1.84
CA ARG A 46 -2.03 -1.00 -2.41
C ARG A 46 -3.37 -1.73 -2.34
N GLU A 47 -4.05 -1.69 -1.20
CA GLU A 47 -5.38 -2.28 -1.05
C GLU A 47 -6.36 -1.67 -2.06
N TRP A 48 -6.38 -0.34 -2.16
CA TRP A 48 -7.24 0.34 -3.13
C TRP A 48 -6.88 -0.01 -4.58
N ILE A 49 -5.58 -0.08 -4.92
CA ILE A 49 -5.15 -0.48 -6.27
C ILE A 49 -5.56 -1.93 -6.56
N GLU A 50 -5.44 -2.86 -5.62
CA GLU A 50 -5.85 -4.25 -5.82
C GLU A 50 -7.36 -4.35 -6.09
N GLU A 51 -8.18 -3.67 -5.26
CA GLU A 51 -9.64 -3.61 -5.45
C GLU A 51 -10.05 -2.92 -6.76
N ASN A 52 -9.35 -1.87 -7.18
CA ASN A 52 -9.69 -1.10 -8.38
C ASN A 52 -9.05 -1.66 -9.66
N ALA A 53 -7.96 -2.42 -9.56
CA ALA A 53 -7.35 -3.08 -10.72
C ALA A 53 -8.27 -4.17 -11.27
N GLU A 54 -8.90 -4.96 -10.39
CA GLU A 54 -9.93 -5.92 -10.81
C GLU A 54 -11.12 -5.23 -11.51
N GLU A 55 -11.44 -3.99 -11.13
CA GLU A 55 -12.49 -3.20 -11.77
C GLU A 55 -12.04 -2.57 -13.10
N ALA A 56 -10.78 -2.16 -13.22
CA ALA A 56 -10.21 -1.52 -14.39
C ALA A 56 -9.83 -2.49 -15.52
N GLU A 57 -9.59 -3.77 -15.20
CA GLU A 57 -9.35 -4.83 -16.19
C GLU A 57 -10.65 -5.41 -16.78
N ARG A 58 -11.82 -4.90 -16.35
CA ARG A 58 -13.14 -5.38 -16.77
C ARG A 58 -13.76 -4.59 -17.91
#